data_AF-A0A3S0D2Q0-F1
#
_entry.id   AF-A0A3S0D2Q0-F1
#
_cell.length_a   1.000
_cell.length_b   1.000
_cell.length_c   1.000
_cell.angle_alpha   90.00
_cell.angle_beta   90.00
_cell.angle_gamma   90.00
#
_symmetry.space_group_name_H-M   'P 1'
#
loop_
_entity.id
_entity.type
_entity.pdbx_description
1 polymer ?
#
loop_
_entity_poly.entity_id
_entity_poly.type
_entity_poly.pdbx_seq_one_letter_code
_entity_poly.pdbx_strand_id
1 'polypeptide(L)' 'MYICICHVVTERDIEQAVQSGVTRFQDLAHRLHVAQKCGTCATCARECFNRALQASTSKQAD' A
#
# COMPACT_ATOMS: atom_id res chain seq x y z
N MET A 1 2.97 -9.57 -5.21
CA MET A 1 2.56 -9.30 -6.62
C MET A 1 3.00 -7.90 -7.07
N TYR A 2 3.11 -7.59 -8.38
CA TYR A 2 3.22 -6.20 -8.85
C TYR A 2 1.86 -5.50 -8.78
N ILE A 3 1.81 -4.36 -8.12
CA ILE A 3 0.59 -3.56 -7.95
C ILE A 3 0.59 -2.38 -8.92
N CYS A 4 1.73 -1.69 -9.07
CA CYS A 4 1.88 -0.57 -10.00
C CYS A 4 3.06 -0.81 -10.93
N ILE A 5 2.79 -0.96 -12.22
CA ILE A 5 3.85 -1.13 -13.22
C ILE A 5 4.55 0.21 -13.51
N CYS A 6 3.83 1.33 -13.44
CA CYS A 6 4.38 2.66 -13.73
C CYS A 6 5.53 3.07 -12.82
N HIS A 7 5.48 2.65 -11.55
CA HIS A 7 6.46 3.00 -10.52
C HIS A 7 7.07 1.76 -9.86
N VAL A 8 6.88 0.59 -10.48
CA VAL A 8 7.47 -0.70 -10.04
C VAL A 8 7.13 -1.00 -8.56
N VAL A 9 5.89 -0.72 -8.16
CA VAL A 9 5.42 -0.95 -6.79
C VAL A 9 4.87 -2.36 -6.67
N THR A 10 5.35 -3.10 -5.69
CA THR A 10 4.89 -4.43 -5.32
C THR A 10 3.99 -4.39 -4.09
N GLU A 11 3.28 -5.48 -3.86
CA GLU A 11 2.52 -5.73 -2.64
C GLU A 11 3.39 -5.63 -1.38
N ARG A 12 4.63 -6.13 -1.44
CA ARG A 12 5.59 -6.03 -0.32
C ARG A 12 5.95 -4.59 0.01
N ASP A 13 6.07 -3.72 -0.99
CA ASP A 13 6.35 -2.29 -0.74
C ASP A 13 5.19 -1.63 0.01
N ILE A 14 3.94 -2.01 -0.31
CA ILE A 14 2.75 -1.53 0.40
C ILE A 14 2.73 -2.06 1.84
N GLU A 15 2.99 -3.35 2.03
CA GLU A 15 3.08 -3.95 3.37
C GLU A 15 4.16 -3.29 4.23
N GLN A 16 5.35 -3.04 3.67
CA GLN A 16 6.44 -2.35 4.38
C GLN A 16 6.11 -0.89 4.69
N ALA A 17 5.42 -0.18 3.81
CA ALA A 17 4.95 1.17 4.08
C ALA A 17 3.97 1.19 5.26
N VAL A 18 3.04 0.24 5.33
CA VAL A 18 2.12 0.09 6.46
C VAL A 18 2.85 -0.27 7.75
N GLN A 19 3.77 -1.24 7.71
CA GLN A 19 4.59 -1.63 8.87
C GLN A 19 5.46 -0.49 9.40
N SER A 20 5.84 0.45 8.53
CA SER A 20 6.56 1.68 8.93
C SER A 20 5.63 2.83 9.34
N GLY A 21 4.35 2.56 9.58
CA GLY A 21 3.40 3.49 10.19
C GLY A 21 2.50 4.27 9.23
N VAL A 22 2.49 3.95 7.93
CA VAL A 22 1.56 4.58 6.98
C VAL A 22 0.14 4.07 7.23
N THR A 23 -0.76 4.96 7.67
CA THR A 23 -2.17 4.63 7.98
C THR A 23 -3.19 5.26 7.04
N ARG A 24 -2.77 6.18 6.16
CA ARG A 24 -3.64 6.80 5.16
C ARG A 24 -3.16 6.48 3.74
N PHE A 25 -4.09 6.13 2.86
CA PHE A 25 -3.77 5.81 1.47
C PHE A 25 -3.13 6.98 0.72
N GLN A 26 -3.47 8.22 1.07
CA GLN A 26 -2.85 9.40 0.47
C GLN A 26 -1.34 9.43 0.75
N ASP A 27 -0.93 9.14 1.99
CA ASP A 27 0.48 9.09 2.39
C ASP A 27 1.21 7.94 1.69
N LEU A 28 0.55 6.78 1.53
CA LEU A 28 1.05 5.67 0.71
C LEU A 28 1.28 6.10 -0.75
N ALA A 29 0.29 6.77 -1.34
CA ALA A 29 0.32 7.21 -2.73
C ALA A 29 1.43 8.25 -2.97
N HIS A 30 1.69 9.14 -2.02
CA HIS A 30 2.82 10.08 -2.10
C HIS A 30 4.16 9.35 -1.92
N ARG A 31 4.26 8.44 -0.96
CA ARG A 31 5.51 7.74 -0.65
C ARG A 31 5.96 6.78 -1.75
N LEU A 32 5.02 6.01 -2.31
CA LEU A 32 5.31 4.97 -3.30
C LEU A 32 4.98 5.42 -4.74
N HIS A 33 4.47 6.64 -4.92
CA HIS A 33 3.95 7.15 -6.20
C HIS A 33 2.82 6.29 -6.80
N VAL A 34 2.24 5.35 -6.03
CA VAL A 34 1.16 4.49 -6.51
C VAL A 34 -0.09 5.31 -6.84
N ALA A 35 -0.79 4.93 -7.90
CA ALA A 35 -1.97 5.63 -8.42
C ALA A 35 -1.74 7.07 -8.96
N GLN A 36 -0.49 7.57 -9.03
CA GLN A 36 -0.21 8.95 -9.47
C GLN A 36 0.01 9.14 -10.98
N LYS A 37 0.30 8.06 -11.75
CA LYS A 37 0.54 8.15 -13.21
C LYS A 37 -0.70 7.83 -14.04
N CYS A 38 -0.94 6.55 -14.35
CA CYS A 38 -2.10 6.13 -15.15
C CYS A 38 -3.35 5.82 -14.31
N GLY A 39 -3.20 5.72 -12.98
CA GLY A 39 -4.31 5.45 -12.05
C GLY A 39 -4.90 4.03 -12.07
N THR A 40 -4.59 3.18 -13.05
CA THR A 40 -5.23 1.86 -13.21
C THR A 40 -5.02 0.91 -12.03
N CYS A 41 -3.92 1.07 -11.30
CA CYS A 41 -3.61 0.31 -10.10
C CYS A 41 -4.39 0.76 -8.85
N ALA A 42 -5.13 1.87 -8.86
CA ALA A 42 -5.66 2.51 -7.65
C ALA A 42 -6.54 1.59 -6.81
N THR A 43 -7.47 0.87 -7.44
CA THR A 43 -8.37 -0.08 -6.74
C THR A 43 -7.56 -1.22 -6.12
N CYS A 44 -6.69 -1.88 -6.90
CA CYS A 44 -5.85 -2.98 -6.42
C CYS A 44 -4.89 -2.54 -5.30
N ALA A 45 -4.29 -1.36 -5.43
CA ALA A 45 -3.42 -0.78 -4.41
C ALA A 45 -4.18 -0.50 -3.11
N ARG A 46 -5.42 -0.01 -3.20
CA ARG A 46 -6.25 0.28 -2.02
C ARG A 46 -6.71 -0.98 -1.31
N GLU A 47 -7.07 -2.02 -2.05
CA GLU A 47 -7.37 -3.34 -1.47
C GLU A 47 -6.16 -3.91 -0.75
N CYS A 48 -4.99 -3.91 -1.38
CA CYS A 48 -3.73 -4.37 -0.78
C CYS A 48 -3.39 -3.57 0.49
N PHE A 49 -3.51 -2.25 0.44
CA PHE A 49 -3.30 -1.36 1.59
C PHE A 49 -4.25 -1.67 2.76
N ASN A 50 -5.55 -1.86 2.48
CA ASN A 50 -6.52 -2.19 3.52
C ASN A 50 -6.26 -3.56 4.16
N ARG A 51 -5.88 -4.58 3.36
CA ARG A 51 -5.47 -5.89 3.89
C ARG A 51 -4.24 -5.76 4.79
N ALA A 52 -3.24 -4.99 4.34
CA ALA A 52 -2.03 -4.76 5.12
C ALA A 52 -2.34 -4.09 6.46
N LEU A 53 -3.20 -3.06 6.47
CA LEU A 53 -3.64 -2.39 7.71
C LEU A 53 -4.30 -3.36 8.70
N GLN A 54 -5.24 -4.18 8.23
CA GLN A 54 -5.92 -5.20 9.04
C GLN A 54 -4.93 -6.22 9.63
N ALA A 55 -3.95 -6.64 8.84
CA ALA A 55 -2.92 -7.58 9.27
C ALA A 55 -1.99 -6.97 10.34
N SER A 56 -1.68 -5.67 10.26
CA SER A 56 -0.88 -4.97 11.28
C SER A 56 -1.64 -4.74 12.59
N THR A 57 -2.95 -4.48 12.55
CA THR A 57 -3.74 -4.28 13.77
C THR A 57 -3.91 -5.56 14.60
N SER A 58 -3.97 -6.73 13.97
CA SER A 58 -4.06 -8.02 14.68
C SER A 58 -2.76 -8.47 15.34
N LYS A 59 -1.63 -7.81 15.05
CA LYS A 59 -0.32 -8.11 15.69
C LYS A 59 -0.03 -7.22 16.90
N GLN A 60 -0.91 -6.29 17.23
CA GLN A 60 -0.74 -5.32 18.31
C GLN A 60 -1.66 -5.68 19.49
N ALA A 61 -1.58 -6.94 19.95
CA ALA A 61 -2.33 -7.49 21.08
C ALA A 61 -1.60 -8.63 21.82
N ASP A 62 -0.27 -8.70 21.71
CA ASP A 62 0.61 -9.55 22.54
C ASP A 62 1.61 -8.66 23.29
#